data_AF-A0A0J9BE76-F1
#
_entry.id   AF-A0A0J9BE76-F1
#
_cell.length_a   1.000
_cell.length_b   1.000
_cell.length_c   1.000
_cell.angle_alpha   90.00
_cell.angle_beta   90.00
_cell.angle_gamma   90.00
#
_symmetry.space_group_name_H-M   'P 1'
#
loop_
_entity.id
_entity.type
_entity.pdbx_description
1 polymer ?
#
loop_
_entity_poly.entity_id
_entity_poly.type
_entity_poly.pdbx_seq_one_letter_code
_entity_poly.pdbx_strand_id
1 'polypeptide(L)' 'MGQKKETNEVRYSIARKLLNLMLENGFISEEEYKKIDALNRETFSPELSKVYG' A
#
# COMPACT_ATOMS: atom_id res chain seq x y z
N MET A 1 -19.77 5.65 9.49
CA MET A 1 -19.18 5.25 8.19
C MET A 1 -17.85 5.95 7.86
N GLY A 2 -17.50 7.12 8.45
CA GLY A 2 -16.23 7.83 8.16
C GLY A 2 -14.95 7.22 8.75
N GLN A 3 -14.97 6.77 10.00
CA GLN A 3 -13.75 6.31 10.70
C GLN A 3 -13.04 5.10 10.04
N LYS A 4 -13.81 4.17 9.45
CA LYS A 4 -13.25 2.97 8.79
C LYS A 4 -12.48 3.33 7.51
N LYS A 5 -12.90 4.39 6.81
CA LYS A 5 -12.26 4.88 5.58
C LYS A 5 -10.93 5.57 5.89
N GLU A 6 -10.93 6.48 6.86
CA GLU A 6 -9.70 7.13 7.35
C GLU A 6 -8.70 6.10 7.88
N THR A 7 -9.18 5.07 8.57
CA THR A 7 -8.33 4.00 9.09
C THR A 7 -7.66 3.18 7.97
N ASN A 8 -8.37 2.93 6.87
CA ASN A 8 -7.83 2.18 5.74
C ASN A 8 -6.78 2.99 4.95
N GLU A 9 -6.98 4.30 4.79
CA GLU A 9 -6.00 5.20 4.17
C GLU A 9 -4.68 5.22 4.97
N VAL A 10 -4.78 5.37 6.30
CA VAL A 10 -3.61 5.35 7.18
C VAL A 10 -2.88 4.00 7.12
N ARG A 11 -3.62 2.90 7.15
CA ARG A 11 -3.05 1.55 7.05
C ARG A 11 -2.36 1.30 5.71
N TYR A 12 -2.98 1.70 4.60
CA TYR A 12 -2.36 1.61 3.27
C TYR A 12 -1.08 2.46 3.19
N SER A 13 -1.09 3.69 3.73
CA SER A 13 0.09 4.56 3.76
C SER A 13 1.26 3.92 4.52
N ILE A 14 0.99 3.30 5.68
CA ILE A 14 2.01 2.60 6.46
C ILE A 14 2.53 1.37 5.70
N ALA A 15 1.64 0.56 5.15
CA ALA A 15 2.01 -0.63 4.38
C ALA A 15 2.88 -0.27 3.17
N ARG A 16 2.54 0.80 2.44
CA ARG A 16 3.32 1.29 1.30
C ARG A 16 4.69 1.83 1.71
N LYS A 17 4.79 2.54 2.83
CA LYS A 17 6.09 2.98 3.37
C LYS A 17 7.00 1.80 3.69
N LEU A 18 6.47 0.76 4.35
CA LEU A 18 7.23 -0.45 4.63
C LEU A 18 7.66 -1.15 3.34
N LEU A 19 6.75 -1.27 2.36
CA LEU A 19 7.03 -1.89 1.08
C LEU A 19 8.14 -1.15 0.30
N ASN A 20 8.15 0.18 0.34
CA ASN A 20 9.24 0.99 -0.23
C ASN A 20 10.58 0.69 0.44
N LEU A 21 10.62 0.65 1.78
CA LEU A 21 11.84 0.30 2.51
C LEU A 21 12.34 -1.11 2.16
N MET A 22 11.43 -2.06 1.93
CA MET A 22 11.81 -3.41 1.52
C MET A 22 12.48 -3.41 0.14
N LEU A 23 11.97 -2.63 -0.82
CA LEU A 23 12.56 -2.49 -2.15
C LEU A 23 13.90 -1.75 -2.10
N GLU A 24 13.97 -0.62 -1.40
CA GLU A 24 15.19 0.21 -1.28
C GLU A 24 16.35 -0.56 -0.65
N ASN A 25 16.06 -1.44 0.31
CA ASN A 25 17.07 -2.29 0.95
C ASN A 25 17.33 -3.60 0.20
N GLY A 26 16.70 -3.83 -0.96
CA GLY A 26 16.92 -5.02 -1.79
C GLY A 26 16.34 -6.31 -1.23
N PHE A 27 15.41 -6.25 -0.28
CA PHE A 27 14.72 -7.44 0.24
C PHE A 27 13.72 -8.04 -0.75
N ILE A 28 13.24 -7.23 -1.68
CA ILE A 28 12.31 -7.64 -2.74
C ILE A 28 12.71 -7.00 -4.06
N SER A 29 12.35 -7.68 -5.15
CA SER A 29 12.45 -7.14 -6.50
C SER A 29 11.32 -6.14 -6.81
N GLU A 30 11.49 -5.37 -7.89
CA GLU A 30 10.44 -4.48 -8.40
C GLU A 30 9.18 -5.25 -8.83
N GLU A 31 9.32 -6.49 -9.30
CA GLU A 31 8.20 -7.35 -9.67
C GLU A 31 7.40 -7.77 -8.43
N GLU A 32 8.08 -8.19 -7.36
CA GLU A 32 7.45 -8.52 -6.08
C GLU A 32 6.80 -7.29 -5.44
N TYR A 33 7.43 -6.12 -5.53
CA TYR A 33 6.84 -4.85 -5.09
C TYR A 33 5.49 -4.61 -5.76
N LYS A 34 5.41 -4.72 -7.10
CA LYS A 34 4.16 -4.49 -7.85
C LYS A 34 3.04 -5.45 -7.43
N LYS A 35 3.37 -6.73 -7.22
CA LYS A 35 2.40 -7.74 -6.75
C LYS A 35 1.90 -7.41 -5.34
N ILE A 36 2.80 -7.02 -4.43
CA ILE A 36 2.42 -6.70 -3.04
C ILE A 36 1.65 -5.38 -2.95
N ASP A 37 1.99 -4.34 -3.73
CA ASP A 37 1.20 -3.09 -3.75
C ASP A 37 -0.22 -3.33 -4.29
N ALA A 38 -0.38 -4.18 -5.32
CA ALA A 38 -1.70 -4.58 -5.80
C ALA A 38 -2.53 -5.25 -4.69
N LEU A 39 -1.95 -6.20 -3.96
CA LEU A 39 -2.60 -6.87 -2.82
C LEU A 39 -2.92 -5.89 -1.67
N ASN A 40 -2.04 -4.92 -1.40
CA ASN A 40 -2.30 -3.88 -0.41
C ASN A 40 -3.50 -3.01 -0.81
N ARG A 41 -3.62 -2.63 -2.09
CA ARG A 41 -4.77 -1.87 -2.59
C ARG A 41 -6.07 -2.65 -2.48
N GLU A 42 -6.06 -3.94 -2.78
CA GLU A 42 -7.23 -4.81 -2.60
C GLU A 42 -7.61 -4.93 -1.11
N THR A 43 -6.63 -5.21 -0.25
CA THR A 43 -6.83 -5.43 1.20
C THR A 43 -7.37 -4.21 1.91
N PHE A 44 -6.77 -3.05 1.66
CA PHE A 44 -7.15 -1.81 2.34
C PHE A 44 -8.28 -1.07 1.63
N SER A 45 -8.50 -1.34 0.34
CA SER A 45 -9.49 -0.63 -0.49
C SER A 45 -9.48 0.89 -0.24
N PRO A 46 -8.31 1.57 -0.33
CA PRO A 46 -8.23 3.00 -0.06
C PRO A 46 -9.03 3.77 -1.13
N GLU A 47 -9.80 4.75 -0.70
CA GLU A 47 -10.65 5.57 -1.58
C GLU A 47 -9.80 6.41 -2.53
N LEU A 48 -8.59 6.78 -2.09
CA LEU A 48 -7.60 7.50 -2.89
C LEU A 48 -6.71 6.59 -3.75
N SER A 49 -7.04 5.29 -3.89
CA SER A 49 -6.32 4.36 -4.78
C SER A 49 -6.09 4.91 -6.20
N LYS A 50 -6.98 5.78 -6.69
CA LYS A 50 -6.86 6.47 -7.99
C LYS A 50 -5.82 7.60 -8.02
N VAL A 51 -5.47 8.19 -6.88
CA VAL A 51 -4.46 9.27 -6.77
C VAL A 51 -3.06 8.69 -6.56
N TYR A 52 -2.99 7.51 -5.94
CA TYR A 52 -1.76 6.77 -5.67
C TYR A 52 -1.20 6.00 -6.87
N GLY A 53 -1.89 6.04 -8.02
CA GLY A 53 -1.53 5.35 -9.27
C GLY A 53 -0.31 5.94 -9.95
#